data_AF-A0A7Y7DJ67-F1
#
_entry.id   AF-A0A7Y7DJ67-F1
#
_cell.length_a   1.000
_cell.length_b   1.000
_cell.length_c   1.000
_cell.angle_alpha   90.00
_cell.angle_beta   90.00
_cell.angle_gamma   90.00
#
_symmetry.space_group_name_H-M   'P 1'
#
loop_
_entity.id
_entity.type
_entity.pdbx_description
1 polymer ?
#
loop_
_entity_poly.entity_id
_entity_poly.type
_entity_poly.pdbx_seq_one_letter_code
_entity_poly.pdbx_strand_id
1 'polypeptide(L)'
;FFTSLIEPLFFKRRIQLLEIALGLLVIIGLYIIFNFETQYYLGIVYALTSAFLAALFSVLNGLFVQKTDAGVISFYQLFFGVIFVTFFLLFTNSFTTAFFKLTMSDWLYMFVLSSVCTAYAFIASVKIMKHLTPYTVMLTINLEPVYAILLALLIFGDKEKMQAEFYYGAFIVLFVVLLNGILKNKTSIKQKLKKNTTKN
;
A
#
# COMPACT_ATOMS: atom_id res chain seq x y z
N PHE A 1 3.85 6.05 7.04
CA PHE A 1 3.62 6.79 8.30
C PHE A 1 2.91 5.94 9.35
N PHE A 2 1.69 5.44 9.10
CA PHE A 2 0.98 4.64 10.12
C PHE A 2 1.69 3.32 10.44
N THR A 3 2.21 2.60 9.44
CA THR A 3 2.94 1.33 9.68
C THR A 3 4.16 1.52 10.60
N SER A 4 4.89 2.64 10.46
CA SER A 4 6.05 2.97 11.31
C SER A 4 5.66 3.34 12.74
N LEU A 5 4.39 3.70 13.00
CA LEU A 5 3.87 3.94 14.34
C LEU A 5 3.33 2.65 14.97
N ILE A 6 2.61 1.84 14.19
CA ILE A 6 1.93 0.62 14.63
C ILE A 6 2.91 -0.55 14.80
N GLU A 7 3.87 -0.76 13.88
CA GLU A 7 4.82 -1.87 13.97
C GLU A 7 5.61 -1.87 15.29
N PRO A 8 6.18 -0.74 15.77
CA PRO A 8 6.85 -0.67 17.08
C PRO A 8 5.99 -1.09 18.28
N LEU A 9 4.68 -0.80 18.26
CA LEU A 9 3.75 -1.14 19.33
C LEU A 9 3.58 -2.66 19.46
N PHE A 10 3.42 -3.35 18.33
CA PHE A 10 3.19 -4.79 18.30
C PHE A 10 4.49 -5.62 18.34
N PHE A 11 5.56 -5.14 17.71
CA PHE A 11 6.85 -5.82 17.65
C PHE A 11 7.87 -5.33 18.70
N LYS A 12 7.47 -4.42 19.61
CA LYS A 12 8.30 -3.82 20.68
C LYS A 12 9.63 -3.24 20.18
N ARG A 13 9.59 -2.53 19.05
CA ARG A 13 10.76 -1.86 18.46
C ARG A 13 10.80 -0.38 18.84
N ARG A 14 11.93 0.30 18.62
CA ARG A 14 12.04 1.74 18.80
C ARG A 14 11.41 2.47 17.61
N ILE A 15 10.64 3.52 17.87
CA ILE A 15 10.10 4.42 16.85
C ILE A 15 11.27 5.15 16.17
N GLN A 16 11.30 5.15 14.84
CA GLN A 16 12.30 5.86 14.07
C GLN A 16 11.75 7.23 13.62
N LEU A 17 12.22 8.30 14.25
CA LEU A 17 11.82 9.70 13.97
C LEU A 17 11.93 10.07 12.48
N LEU A 18 12.90 9.48 11.77
CA LEU A 18 13.12 9.69 10.34
C LEU A 18 11.93 9.19 9.50
N GLU A 19 11.29 8.08 9.89
CA GLU A 19 10.14 7.52 9.18
C GLU A 19 8.87 8.40 9.34
N ILE A 20 8.74 9.05 10.50
CA ILE A 20 7.68 10.03 10.80
C ILE A 20 7.88 11.28 9.93
N ALA A 21 9.09 11.84 9.90
CA ALA A 21 9.41 13.03 9.11
C ALA A 21 9.19 12.80 7.60
N LEU A 22 9.62 11.65 7.07
CA LEU A 22 9.38 11.29 5.67
C LEU A 22 7.88 11.12 5.38
N GLY A 23 7.13 10.52 6.30
CA GLY A 23 5.67 10.42 6.17
C GLY A 23 4.97 11.78 6.06
N LEU A 24 5.40 12.77 6.84
CA LEU A 24 4.87 14.14 6.78
C LEU A 24 5.18 14.82 5.43
N LEU A 25 6.38 14.63 4.89
CA LEU A 25 6.74 15.18 3.59
C LEU A 25 5.88 14.61 2.44
N VAL A 26 5.51 13.33 2.51
CA VAL A 26 4.56 12.74 1.54
C VAL A 26 3.19 13.42 1.64
N ILE A 27 2.70 13.70 2.85
CA ILE A 27 1.42 14.40 3.06
C ILE A 27 1.46 15.81 2.44
N ILE A 28 2.57 16.52 2.58
CA ILE A 28 2.77 17.84 1.96
C ILE A 28 2.78 17.72 0.42
N GLY A 29 3.46 16.72 -0.13
CA GLY A 29 3.45 16.47 -1.58
C GLY A 29 2.05 16.21 -2.12
N LEU A 30 1.26 15.38 -1.43
CA LEU A 30 -0.14 15.14 -1.78
C LEU A 30 -1.00 16.40 -1.68
N TYR A 31 -0.78 17.23 -0.65
CA TYR A 31 -1.49 18.50 -0.51
C TYR A 31 -1.28 19.43 -1.72
N ILE A 32 -0.07 19.45 -2.29
CA ILE A 32 0.26 20.24 -3.49
C ILE A 32 -0.41 19.64 -4.74
N ILE A 33 -0.39 18.31 -4.91
CA ILE A 33 -1.05 17.64 -6.06
C ILE A 33 -2.55 17.95 -6.09
N PHE A 34 -3.19 17.87 -4.93
CA PHE A 34 -4.64 18.04 -4.83
C PHE A 34 -5.09 19.49 -4.70
N ASN A 35 -4.15 20.45 -4.68
CA ASN A 35 -4.36 21.90 -4.53
C ASN A 35 -5.65 22.22 -3.76
N PHE A 36 -5.71 21.70 -2.52
CA PHE A 36 -6.94 21.36 -1.82
C PHE A 36 -8.06 22.39 -2.02
N GLU A 37 -8.93 22.14 -2.99
CA GLU A 37 -10.27 22.70 -2.92
C GLU A 37 -10.87 22.12 -1.64
N THR A 38 -11.15 22.99 -0.68
CA THR A 38 -11.68 22.66 0.65
C THR A 38 -12.95 21.79 0.61
N GLN A 39 -13.53 21.61 -0.58
CA GLN A 39 -14.62 20.71 -0.91
C GLN A 39 -14.32 19.21 -0.69
N TYR A 40 -13.06 18.77 -0.65
CA TYR A 40 -12.71 17.33 -0.58
C TYR A 40 -12.35 16.79 0.82
N TYR A 41 -12.76 17.48 1.90
CA TYR A 41 -12.37 17.10 3.27
C TYR A 41 -12.75 15.66 3.64
N LEU A 42 -13.93 15.17 3.22
CA LEU A 42 -14.37 13.79 3.48
C LEU A 42 -13.44 12.77 2.82
N GLY A 43 -12.96 13.08 1.62
CA GLY A 43 -11.99 12.24 0.89
C GLY A 43 -10.68 12.07 1.67
N ILE A 44 -10.17 13.15 2.29
CA ILE A 44 -8.99 13.08 3.16
C ILE A 44 -9.24 12.14 4.33
N VAL A 45 -10.37 12.31 5.02
CA VAL A 45 -10.69 11.53 6.22
C VAL A 45 -10.77 10.05 5.86
N TYR A 46 -11.44 9.69 4.77
CA TYR A 46 -11.50 8.32 4.27
C TYR A 46 -10.13 7.78 3.85
N ALA A 47 -9.30 8.58 3.18
CA ALA A 47 -7.95 8.17 2.79
C ALA A 47 -7.04 7.91 4.01
N LEU A 48 -7.07 8.78 5.02
CA LEU A 48 -6.28 8.63 6.24
C LEU A 48 -6.73 7.43 7.07
N THR A 49 -8.05 7.24 7.22
CA THR A 49 -8.61 6.08 7.93
C THR A 49 -8.29 4.78 7.20
N SER A 50 -8.43 4.74 5.87
CA SER A 50 -8.02 3.60 5.05
C SER A 50 -6.53 3.31 5.18
N ALA A 51 -5.66 4.32 5.10
CA ALA A 51 -4.22 4.16 5.26
C ALA A 51 -3.84 3.63 6.65
N PHE A 52 -4.54 4.06 7.71
CA PHE A 52 -4.36 3.51 9.05
C PHE A 52 -4.79 2.04 9.14
N LEU A 53 -5.97 1.71 8.62
CA LEU A 53 -6.48 0.33 8.60
C LEU A 53 -5.58 -0.59 7.77
N ALA A 54 -5.10 -0.14 6.61
CA ALA A 54 -4.16 -0.88 5.77
C ALA A 54 -2.83 -1.14 6.49
N ALA A 55 -2.32 -0.14 7.23
CA ALA A 55 -1.12 -0.30 8.04
C ALA A 55 -1.33 -1.30 9.18
N LEU A 56 -2.45 -1.22 9.90
CA LEU A 56 -2.81 -2.16 10.97
C LEU A 56 -2.94 -3.58 10.40
N PHE A 57 -3.66 -3.72 9.30
CA PHE A 57 -3.86 -4.98 8.58
C PHE A 57 -2.53 -5.63 8.17
N SER A 58 -1.59 -4.85 7.62
CA SER A 58 -0.25 -5.33 7.28
C SER A 58 0.55 -5.80 8.50
N VAL A 59 0.49 -5.07 9.62
CA VAL A 59 1.16 -5.46 10.87
C VAL A 59 0.58 -6.77 11.43
N LEU A 60 -0.75 -6.91 11.46
CA LEU A 60 -1.41 -8.13 11.92
C LEU A 60 -1.06 -9.33 11.04
N ASN A 61 -1.00 -9.15 9.71
CA ASN A 61 -0.54 -10.20 8.80
C ASN A 61 0.89 -10.64 9.09
N GLY A 62 1.80 -9.69 9.34
CA GLY A 62 3.16 -9.99 9.74
C GLY A 62 3.28 -10.77 11.05
N LEU A 63 2.32 -10.64 11.97
CA LEU A 63 2.26 -11.42 13.21
C LEU A 63 1.68 -12.81 12.96
N PHE A 64 0.56 -12.91 12.26
CA PHE A 64 -0.15 -14.18 12.05
C PHE A 64 0.60 -15.12 11.11
N VAL A 65 1.28 -14.61 10.09
CA VAL A 65 2.03 -15.44 9.14
C VAL A 65 3.21 -16.20 9.77
N GLN A 66 3.63 -15.81 10.99
CA GLN A 66 4.66 -16.53 11.73
C GLN A 66 4.14 -17.84 12.34
N LYS A 67 2.82 -17.95 12.55
CA LYS A 67 2.17 -19.10 13.20
C LYS A 67 1.23 -19.87 12.26
N THR A 68 0.76 -19.22 11.20
CA THR A 68 -0.26 -19.74 10.30
C THR A 68 0.20 -19.60 8.85
N ASP A 69 -0.21 -20.53 7.99
CA ASP A 69 0.10 -20.47 6.57
C ASP A 69 -0.56 -19.24 5.90
N ALA A 70 0.17 -18.62 4.97
CA ALA A 70 -0.27 -17.40 4.28
C ALA A 70 -1.54 -17.61 3.44
N GLY A 71 -1.72 -18.80 2.87
CA GLY A 71 -2.91 -19.17 2.11
C GLY A 71 -4.16 -19.21 2.99
N VAL A 72 -4.04 -19.78 4.19
CA VAL A 72 -5.15 -19.84 5.17
C VAL A 72 -5.54 -18.45 5.63
N ILE A 73 -4.56 -17.60 5.97
CA ILE A 73 -4.80 -16.20 6.36
C ILE A 73 -5.55 -15.46 5.25
N SER A 74 -5.04 -15.55 4.02
CA SER A 74 -5.61 -14.85 2.87
C SER A 74 -7.02 -15.36 2.52
N PHE A 75 -7.26 -16.66 2.65
CA PHE A 75 -8.57 -17.26 2.42
C PHE A 75 -9.62 -16.67 3.35
N TYR A 76 -9.36 -16.66 4.66
CA TYR A 76 -10.30 -16.07 5.63
C TYR A 76 -10.50 -14.57 5.37
N GLN A 77 -9.44 -13.84 5.02
CA GLN A 77 -9.54 -12.41 4.75
C GLN A 77 -10.42 -12.09 3.55
N LEU A 78 -10.23 -12.79 2.43
CA LEU A 78 -11.04 -12.61 1.24
C LEU A 78 -12.48 -13.08 1.49
N PHE A 79 -12.66 -14.20 2.20
CA PHE A 79 -13.98 -14.73 2.53
C PHE A 79 -14.81 -13.75 3.38
N PHE A 80 -14.25 -13.26 4.49
CA PHE A 80 -14.93 -12.27 5.32
C PHE A 80 -15.07 -10.91 4.61
N GLY A 81 -14.14 -10.56 3.73
CA GLY A 81 -14.26 -9.39 2.85
C GLY A 81 -15.50 -9.46 1.95
N VAL A 82 -15.72 -10.60 1.29
CA VAL A 82 -16.93 -10.83 0.48
C VAL A 82 -18.20 -10.76 1.33
N ILE A 83 -18.21 -11.38 2.51
CA ILE A 83 -19.36 -11.32 3.43
C ILE A 83 -19.68 -9.87 3.81
N PHE A 84 -18.67 -9.11 4.22
CA PHE A 84 -18.85 -7.72 4.64
C PHE A 84 -19.36 -6.83 3.50
N VAL A 85 -18.76 -6.94 2.31
CA VAL A 85 -19.20 -6.17 1.13
C VAL A 85 -20.62 -6.56 0.71
N THR A 86 -20.96 -7.85 0.79
CA THR A 86 -22.32 -8.32 0.47
C THR A 86 -23.36 -7.72 1.41
N PHE A 87 -23.10 -7.74 2.72
CA PHE A 87 -24.00 -7.09 3.68
C PHE A 87 -24.09 -5.58 3.46
N PHE A 88 -22.96 -4.91 3.22
CA PHE A 88 -22.95 -3.48 2.93
C PHE A 88 -23.80 -3.12 1.70
N LEU A 89 -23.69 -3.88 0.60
CA LEU A 89 -24.49 -3.68 -0.60
C LEU A 89 -25.98 -3.97 -0.37
N LEU A 90 -26.30 -4.94 0.50
CA LEU A 90 -27.67 -5.24 0.89
C LEU A 90 -28.30 -4.07 1.66
N PHE A 91 -27.61 -3.52 2.66
CA PHE A 91 -28.10 -2.38 3.46
C PHE A 91 -28.23 -1.09 2.65
N THR A 92 -27.41 -0.92 1.61
CA THR A 92 -27.47 0.25 0.71
C THR A 92 -28.44 0.05 -0.46
N ASN A 93 -29.21 -1.05 -0.49
CA ASN A 93 -30.13 -1.41 -1.57
C ASN A 93 -29.48 -1.36 -2.97
N SER A 94 -28.16 -1.59 -3.05
CA SER A 94 -27.38 -1.51 -4.30
C SER A 94 -27.30 -2.85 -5.04
N PHE A 95 -27.92 -3.89 -4.50
CA PHE A 95 -27.99 -5.22 -5.10
C PHE A 95 -29.05 -5.27 -6.20
N THR A 96 -28.67 -4.87 -7.41
CA THR A 96 -29.58 -4.81 -8.57
C THR A 96 -29.28 -5.93 -9.57
N THR A 97 -30.28 -6.33 -10.36
CA THR A 97 -30.10 -7.34 -11.42
C THR A 97 -29.17 -6.86 -12.54
N ALA A 98 -29.01 -5.54 -12.71
CA ALA A 98 -28.06 -4.94 -13.64
C ALA A 98 -26.60 -5.22 -13.25
N PHE A 99 -26.31 -5.39 -11.96
CA PHE A 99 -24.96 -5.71 -11.46
C PHE A 99 -24.39 -7.01 -12.06
N PHE A 100 -25.27 -7.95 -12.44
CA PHE A 100 -24.90 -9.25 -12.99
C PHE A 100 -24.90 -9.29 -14.52
N LYS A 101 -25.30 -8.19 -15.19
CA LYS A 101 -25.29 -8.10 -16.66
C LYS A 101 -23.92 -7.57 -17.12
N LEU A 102 -22.96 -8.48 -17.17
CA LEU A 102 -21.61 -8.21 -17.65
C LEU A 102 -21.38 -8.81 -19.05
N THR A 103 -20.55 -8.15 -19.85
CA THR A 103 -20.12 -8.71 -21.13
C THR A 103 -19.14 -9.87 -20.93
N MET A 104 -18.95 -10.71 -21.95
CA MET A 104 -18.00 -11.83 -21.86
C MET A 104 -16.55 -11.36 -21.65
N SER A 105 -16.19 -10.19 -22.21
CA SER A 105 -14.89 -9.57 -21.97
C SER A 105 -14.71 -9.14 -20.52
N ASP A 106 -15.74 -8.58 -19.89
CA ASP A 106 -15.67 -8.14 -18.49
C ASP A 106 -15.47 -9.34 -17.56
N TRP A 107 -16.13 -10.46 -17.85
CA TRP A 107 -15.91 -11.73 -17.14
C TRP A 107 -14.47 -12.21 -17.22
N LEU A 108 -13.86 -12.14 -18.41
CA LEU A 108 -12.46 -12.53 -18.60
C LEU A 108 -11.53 -11.60 -17.81
N TYR A 109 -11.70 -10.28 -17.91
CA TYR A 109 -10.87 -9.33 -17.16
C TYR A 109 -11.05 -9.47 -15.65
N MET A 110 -12.28 -9.66 -15.17
CA MET A 110 -12.57 -9.92 -13.75
C MET A 110 -11.92 -11.21 -13.27
N PHE A 111 -11.93 -12.26 -14.10
CA PHE A 111 -11.27 -13.53 -13.77
C PHE A 111 -9.76 -13.34 -13.59
N VAL A 112 -9.09 -12.67 -14.53
CA VAL A 112 -7.64 -12.39 -14.45
C VAL A 112 -7.32 -11.50 -13.24
N LEU A 113 -8.10 -10.44 -13.04
CA LEU A 113 -7.91 -9.48 -11.95
C LEU A 113 -8.11 -10.11 -10.57
N SER A 114 -9.17 -10.91 -10.39
CA SER A 114 -9.47 -11.56 -9.11
C SER A 114 -8.52 -12.72 -8.79
N SER A 115 -8.07 -13.47 -9.79
CA SER A 115 -7.17 -14.61 -9.58
C SER A 115 -5.71 -14.18 -9.43
N VAL A 116 -5.11 -13.65 -10.49
CA VAL A 116 -3.68 -13.36 -10.55
C VAL A 116 -3.35 -12.09 -9.78
N CYS A 117 -4.06 -11.00 -10.08
CA CYS A 117 -3.72 -9.69 -9.53
C CYS A 117 -4.19 -9.51 -8.08
N THR A 118 -5.20 -10.26 -7.63
CA THR A 118 -5.74 -10.18 -6.27
C THR A 118 -5.36 -11.40 -5.45
N ALA A 119 -5.94 -12.59 -5.71
CA ALA A 119 -5.75 -13.74 -4.82
C ALA A 119 -4.28 -14.18 -4.73
N TYR A 120 -3.60 -14.40 -5.86
CA TYR A 120 -2.21 -14.82 -5.88
C TYR A 120 -1.28 -13.74 -5.30
N ALA A 121 -1.40 -12.50 -5.79
CA ALA A 121 -0.56 -11.40 -5.32
C ALA A 121 -0.70 -11.16 -3.82
N PHE A 122 -1.91 -11.30 -3.27
CA PHE A 122 -2.16 -11.13 -1.84
C PHE A 122 -1.56 -12.25 -1.00
N ILE A 123 -1.75 -13.51 -1.41
CA ILE A 123 -1.13 -14.67 -0.75
C ILE A 123 0.39 -14.54 -0.76
N ALA A 124 0.97 -14.15 -1.91
CA ALA A 124 2.40 -13.92 -2.03
C ALA A 124 2.88 -12.77 -1.13
N SER A 125 2.14 -11.66 -1.07
CA SER A 125 2.44 -10.52 -0.19
C SER A 125 2.47 -10.93 1.28
N VAL A 126 1.46 -11.67 1.74
CA VAL A 126 1.43 -12.20 3.11
C VAL A 126 2.58 -13.18 3.34
N LYS A 127 2.85 -14.10 2.40
CA LYS A 127 3.93 -15.09 2.51
C LYS A 127 5.31 -14.43 2.64
N ILE A 128 5.56 -13.34 1.92
CA ILE A 128 6.83 -12.59 1.99
C ILE A 128 7.01 -11.96 3.38
N MET A 129 5.93 -11.60 4.09
CA MET A 129 6.00 -11.08 5.47
C MET A 129 6.51 -12.11 6.48
N LYS A 130 6.65 -13.39 6.09
CA LYS A 130 7.35 -14.40 6.91
C LYS A 130 8.86 -14.11 7.01
N HIS A 131 9.43 -13.51 5.97
CA HIS A 131 10.87 -13.23 5.84
C HIS A 131 11.20 -11.74 5.91
N LEU A 132 10.26 -10.87 5.56
CA LEU A 132 10.40 -9.42 5.60
C LEU A 132 9.46 -8.81 6.64
N THR A 133 9.84 -7.67 7.20
CA THR A 133 8.96 -6.95 8.13
C THR A 133 7.79 -6.31 7.38
N PRO A 134 6.60 -6.16 8.01
CA PRO A 134 5.46 -5.45 7.43
C PRO A 134 5.85 -4.07 6.86
N TYR A 135 6.66 -3.31 7.60
CA TYR A 135 7.16 -2.02 7.13
C TYR A 135 8.02 -2.10 5.86
N THR A 136 8.77 -3.19 5.65
CA THR A 136 9.57 -3.37 4.42
C THR A 136 8.69 -3.72 3.22
N VAL A 137 7.66 -4.53 3.43
CA VAL A 137 6.66 -4.79 2.39
C VAL A 137 5.91 -3.50 2.04
N MET A 138 5.46 -2.73 3.04
CA MET A 138 4.78 -1.45 2.83
C MET A 138 5.67 -0.42 2.12
N LEU A 139 6.97 -0.40 2.40
CA LEU A 139 7.91 0.46 1.67
C LEU A 139 8.00 0.09 0.18
N THR A 140 7.95 -1.20 -0.13
CA THR A 140 7.97 -1.67 -1.52
C THR A 140 6.69 -1.28 -2.24
N ILE A 141 5.55 -1.34 -1.55
CA ILE A 141 4.26 -0.86 -2.07
C ILE A 141 4.29 0.65 -2.30
N ASN A 142 4.97 1.43 -1.44
CA ASN A 142 5.11 2.88 -1.68
C ASN A 142 5.89 3.24 -2.96
N LEU A 143 6.55 2.28 -3.64
CA LEU A 143 7.14 2.48 -4.97
C LEU A 143 6.09 2.36 -6.10
N GLU A 144 4.87 1.92 -5.81
CA GLU A 144 3.76 1.82 -6.76
C GLU A 144 3.55 3.11 -7.58
N PRO A 145 3.55 4.32 -6.99
CA PRO A 145 3.46 5.56 -7.77
C PRO A 145 4.61 5.74 -8.78
N VAL A 146 5.82 5.27 -8.44
CA VAL A 146 7.00 5.36 -9.33
C VAL A 146 6.76 4.52 -10.57
N TYR A 147 6.42 3.25 -10.40
CA TYR A 147 6.19 2.35 -11.52
C TYR A 147 4.94 2.73 -12.31
N ALA A 148 3.90 3.23 -11.65
CA ALA A 148 2.69 3.74 -12.29
C ALA A 148 3.01 4.92 -13.23
N ILE A 149 3.79 5.90 -12.76
CA ILE A 149 4.21 7.05 -13.59
C ILE A 149 5.08 6.60 -14.77
N LEU A 150 6.05 5.70 -14.55
CA LEU A 150 6.89 5.18 -15.62
C LEU A 150 6.09 4.43 -16.68
N LEU A 151 5.16 3.56 -16.27
CA LEU A 151 4.27 2.86 -17.18
C LEU A 151 3.32 3.81 -17.91
N ALA A 152 2.78 4.82 -17.22
CA ALA A 152 1.91 5.81 -17.83
C ALA A 152 2.64 6.59 -18.94
N LEU A 153 3.88 7.03 -18.69
CA LEU A 153 4.71 7.70 -19.71
C LEU A 153 5.02 6.79 -20.91
N LEU A 154 5.29 5.50 -20.67
CA LEU A 154 5.58 4.54 -21.74
C LEU A 154 4.34 4.20 -22.59
N ILE A 155 3.16 4.10 -21.98
CA ILE A 155 1.92 3.67 -22.65
C ILE A 155 1.18 4.86 -23.30
N PHE A 156 1.05 5.97 -22.58
CA PHE A 156 0.26 7.13 -23.03
C PHE A 156 1.11 8.22 -23.70
N GLY A 157 2.44 8.21 -23.50
CA GLY A 157 3.34 9.21 -24.07
C GLY A 157 3.00 10.65 -23.64
N ASP A 158 3.14 11.60 -24.56
CA ASP A 158 2.91 13.04 -24.31
C ASP A 158 1.43 13.47 -24.38
N LYS A 159 0.47 12.53 -24.51
CA LYS A 159 -0.94 12.87 -24.78
C LYS A 159 -1.70 13.44 -23.58
N GLU A 160 -1.18 13.30 -22.38
CA GLU A 160 -1.78 13.78 -21.12
C GLU A 160 -0.82 14.78 -20.44
N LYS A 161 -0.67 15.98 -21.03
CA LYS A 161 0.07 17.07 -20.34
C LYS A 161 -0.75 17.54 -19.15
N MET A 162 -0.40 17.04 -17.97
CA MET A 162 -0.96 17.48 -16.70
C MET A 162 -0.54 18.92 -16.37
N GLN A 163 -1.21 19.56 -15.42
CA GLN A 163 -0.86 20.91 -14.95
C GLN A 163 0.50 20.91 -14.21
N ALA A 164 1.15 22.09 -14.12
CA ALA A 164 2.48 22.22 -13.53
C ALA A 164 2.54 21.73 -12.07
N GLU A 165 1.47 21.94 -11.29
CA GLU A 165 1.38 21.51 -9.89
C GLU A 165 1.49 19.99 -9.73
N PHE A 166 0.94 19.23 -10.69
CA PHE A 166 1.01 17.77 -10.69
C PHE A 166 2.46 17.30 -10.76
N TYR A 167 3.29 17.91 -11.62
CA TYR A 167 4.69 17.52 -11.75
C TYR A 167 5.51 17.83 -10.49
N TYR A 168 5.28 18.99 -9.86
CA TYR A 168 5.96 19.32 -8.60
C TYR A 168 5.56 18.38 -7.47
N GLY A 169 4.26 18.11 -7.33
CA GLY A 169 3.77 17.20 -6.30
C GLY A 169 4.22 15.75 -6.53
N ALA A 170 4.15 15.27 -7.78
CA ALA A 170 4.67 13.95 -8.15
C ALA A 170 6.17 13.83 -7.88
N PHE A 171 6.96 14.87 -8.21
CA PHE A 171 8.39 14.91 -7.90
C PHE A 171 8.66 14.81 -6.39
N ILE A 172 7.92 15.54 -5.55
CA ILE A 172 8.05 15.48 -4.09
C ILE A 172 7.75 14.07 -3.58
N VAL A 173 6.63 13.46 -4.01
CA VAL A 173 6.25 12.11 -3.60
C VAL A 173 7.33 11.09 -4.02
N LEU A 174 7.77 11.14 -5.28
CA LEU A 174 8.84 10.28 -5.80
C LEU A 174 10.14 10.46 -5.03
N PHE A 175 10.57 11.71 -4.81
CA PHE A 175 11.79 12.02 -4.09
C PHE A 175 11.77 11.45 -2.67
N VAL A 176 10.68 11.65 -1.93
CA VAL A 176 10.54 11.18 -0.56
C VAL A 176 10.53 9.65 -0.49
N VAL A 177 9.81 8.99 -1.40
CA VAL A 177 9.76 7.52 -1.49
C VAL A 177 11.14 6.95 -1.78
N LEU A 178 11.86 7.50 -2.78
CA LEU A 178 13.20 7.05 -3.15
C LEU A 178 14.21 7.31 -2.03
N LEU A 179 14.17 8.48 -1.41
CA LEU A 179 15.04 8.86 -0.30
C LEU A 179 14.81 7.94 0.92
N ASN A 180 13.56 7.59 1.21
CA ASN A 180 13.22 6.59 2.24
C ASN A 180 13.83 5.21 1.90
N GLY A 181 13.66 4.75 0.66
CA GLY A 181 14.25 3.52 0.16
C GLY A 181 15.77 3.48 0.34
N ILE A 182 16.46 4.55 -0.07
CA ILE A 182 17.92 4.65 -0.03
C ILE A 182 18.45 4.71 1.42
N LEU A 183 17.87 5.57 2.26
CA LEU A 183 18.31 5.73 3.66
C LEU A 183 18.18 4.41 4.44
N LYS A 184 17.09 3.68 4.21
CA LYS A 184 16.85 2.41 4.88
C LYS A 184 17.73 1.29 4.34
N ASN A 185 17.98 1.27 3.03
CA ASN A 185 18.95 0.32 2.46
C ASN A 185 20.37 0.57 3.01
N LYS A 186 20.80 1.83 3.12
CA LYS A 186 22.08 2.19 3.76
C LYS A 186 22.14 1.79 5.23
N THR A 187 21.05 1.92 5.98
CA THR A 187 20.98 1.54 7.40
C THR A 187 21.01 0.02 7.59
N SER A 188 20.28 -0.72 6.74
CA SER A 188 20.31 -2.20 6.66
C SER A 188 21.70 -2.74 6.30
N ILE A 189 22.37 -2.11 5.32
CA ILE A 189 23.72 -2.47 4.89
C ILE A 189 24.75 -2.16 6.00
N LYS A 190 24.68 -0.99 6.65
CA LYS A 190 25.56 -0.65 7.78
C LYS A 190 25.38 -1.60 8.97
N GLN A 191 24.16 -2.02 9.28
CA GLN A 191 23.90 -2.98 10.37
C GLN A 191 24.39 -4.40 10.02
N LYS A 192 24.23 -4.85 8.78
CA LYS A 192 24.82 -6.11 8.30
C LYS A 192 26.35 -6.10 8.35
N LEU A 193 26.97 -5.00 7.90
CA LEU A 193 28.44 -4.83 7.96
C LEU A 193 28.94 -4.88 9.41
N LYS A 194 28.31 -4.14 10.32
CA LYS A 194 28.72 -4.10 11.74
C LYS A 194 28.55 -5.46 12.46
N LYS A 195 27.55 -6.27 12.07
CA LYS A 195 27.32 -7.62 12.62
C LYS A 195 28.34 -8.66 12.10
N ASN A 196 28.92 -8.43 10.91
CA ASN A 196 30.00 -9.27 10.39
C ASN A 196 31.36 -8.90 10.99
N THR A 197 31.58 -7.63 11.39
CA THR A 197 32.84 -7.20 12.03
C THR A 197 32.96 -7.63 13.50
N THR A 198 31.86 -7.86 14.21
CA THR A 198 31.86 -8.36 15.60
C THR A 198 31.86 -9.89 15.70
N LYS A 199 31.86 -10.60 14.58
CA LYS A 199 31.87 -12.07 14.51
C LYS A 199 33.24 -12.66 14.08
N ASN A 200 34.20 -11.79 13.78
CA ASN A 200 35.63 -12.10 13.65
C ASN A 200 36.36 -11.53 14.86
#